data_AF-A0A0F7QZI6-F1
#
_entry.id   AF-A0A0F7QZI6-F1
#
_cell.length_a   1.000
_cell.length_b   1.000
_cell.length_c   1.000
_cell.angle_alpha   90.00
_cell.angle_beta   90.00
_cell.angle_gamma   90.00
#
_symmetry.space_group_name_H-M   'P 1'
#
loop_
_entity.id
_entity.type
_entity.pdbx_description
1 polymer ?
#
loop_
_entity_poly.entity_id
_entity_poly.type
_entity_poly.pdbx_seq_one_letter_code
_entity_poly.pdbx_strand_id
1 'polypeptide(L)'
;MARSSLVLNLAYQLGQAAVERDWDGVARVDREIATALPRMAEKGAWTPGEAKALATLRETHRIVLEQCEREAADLDARMVSLRAHKDGWLAYAMEDENDMERHA
;
A
#
# COMPACT_ATOMS: atom_id res chain seq x y z
N MET A 1 20.84 -22.55 7.04
CA MET A 1 19.53 -22.44 7.73
C MET A 1 19.13 -20.99 8.01
N ALA A 2 20.03 -20.12 8.51
CA ALA A 2 19.68 -18.74 8.89
C ALA A 2 19.12 -17.83 7.77
N ARG A 3 19.59 -17.94 6.51
CA ARG A 3 19.11 -17.05 5.42
C ARG A 3 17.65 -17.33 5.07
N SER A 4 17.25 -18.60 4.92
CA SER A 4 15.85 -18.96 4.62
C SER A 4 14.87 -18.48 5.68
N SER A 5 15.21 -18.64 6.97
CA SER A 5 14.34 -18.20 8.06
C SER A 5 14.19 -16.68 8.11
N LEU A 6 15.27 -15.94 7.83
CA LEU A 6 15.22 -14.48 7.73
C LEU A 6 14.34 -14.02 6.56
N VAL A 7 14.48 -14.63 5.38
CA VAL A 7 13.65 -14.32 4.21
C VAL A 7 12.17 -14.60 4.49
N LEU A 8 11.85 -15.73 5.13
CA LEU A 8 10.48 -16.06 5.52
C LEU A 8 9.94 -15.11 6.59
N ASN A 9 10.77 -14.65 7.52
CA ASN A 9 10.37 -13.68 8.54
C ASN A 9 10.04 -12.31 7.92
N LEU A 10 10.86 -11.83 6.97
CA LEU A 10 10.56 -10.60 6.23
C LEU A 10 9.26 -10.73 5.43
N ALA A 11 9.02 -11.88 4.80
CA ALA A 11 7.76 -12.13 4.10
C ALA A 11 6.56 -12.06 5.05
N TYR A 12 6.67 -12.72 6.22
CA TYR A 12 5.62 -12.68 7.24
C TYR A 12 5.35 -11.26 7.73
N GLN A 13 6.39 -10.49 8.08
CA GLN A 13 6.25 -9.11 8.55
C GLN A 13 5.61 -8.20 7.50
N LEU A 14 6.00 -8.33 6.23
CA LEU A 14 5.40 -7.58 5.13
C LEU A 14 3.91 -7.89 5.00
N GLY A 15 3.55 -9.17 5.05
CA GLY A 15 2.16 -9.60 5.00
C GLY A 15 1.32 -9.14 6.20
N GLN A 16 1.88 -9.18 7.41
CA GLN A 16 1.18 -8.69 8.61
C GLN A 16 0.95 -7.18 8.55
N ALA A 17 1.96 -6.39 8.19
CA ALA A 17 1.82 -4.94 8.05
C ALA A 17 0.72 -4.58 7.04
N ALA A 18 0.62 -5.33 5.93
CA ALA A 18 -0.45 -5.14 4.95
C ALA A 18 -1.84 -5.50 5.50
N VAL A 19 -1.98 -6.62 6.23
CA VAL A 19 -3.24 -7.03 6.86
C VAL A 19 -3.71 -6.01 7.91
N GLU A 20 -2.77 -5.46 8.68
CA GLU A 20 -3.03 -4.42 9.67
C GLU A 20 -3.27 -3.03 9.05
N ARG A 21 -3.12 -2.90 7.72
CA ARG A 21 -3.14 -1.62 6.99
C ARG A 21 -2.12 -0.61 7.52
N ASP A 22 -1.03 -1.09 8.12
CA ASP A 22 0.13 -0.29 8.52
C ASP A 22 0.99 0.01 7.29
N TRP A 23 0.58 0.99 6.48
CA TRP A 23 1.28 1.36 5.24
C TRP A 23 2.72 1.84 5.48
N ASP A 24 2.96 2.52 6.61
CA ASP A 24 4.30 2.90 7.04
C ASP A 24 5.14 1.66 7.40
N GLY A 25 4.53 0.67 8.03
CA GLY A 25 5.10 -0.65 8.27
C GLY A 25 5.45 -1.39 6.99
N VAL A 26 4.56 -1.40 6.00
CA VAL A 26 4.81 -1.98 4.68
C VAL A 26 6.04 -1.32 4.05
N ALA A 27 6.10 0.01 4.01
CA ALA A 27 7.24 0.75 3.44
C ALA A 27 8.54 0.56 4.23
N ARG A 28 8.48 0.33 5.55
CA ARG A 28 9.64 0.00 6.38
C ARG A 28 10.18 -1.39 6.03
N VAL A 29 9.33 -2.40 6.00
CA VAL A 29 9.73 -3.79 5.73
C VAL A 29 10.22 -3.94 4.28
N ASP A 30 9.58 -3.27 3.32
CA ASP A 30 10.03 -3.27 1.91
C ASP A 30 11.47 -2.72 1.76
N ARG A 31 11.80 -1.62 2.44
CA ARG A 31 13.17 -1.09 2.49
C ARG A 31 14.15 -2.05 3.15
N GLU A 32 13.73 -2.75 4.20
CA GLU A 32 14.56 -3.78 4.84
C GLU A 32 14.84 -4.94 3.88
N ILE A 33 13.83 -5.40 3.13
CA ILE A 33 13.99 -6.40 2.08
C ILE A 33 14.98 -5.93 1.01
N ALA A 34 14.82 -4.70 0.51
CA ALA A 34 15.68 -4.12 -0.53
C ALA A 34 17.15 -4.00 -0.09
N THR A 35 17.41 -3.80 1.20
CA THR A 35 18.78 -3.70 1.75
C THR A 35 19.36 -5.05 2.16
N ALA A 36 18.54 -5.98 2.67
CA ALA A 36 19.00 -7.27 3.17
C ALA A 36 19.27 -8.29 2.05
N LEU A 37 18.42 -8.36 1.03
CA LEU A 37 18.53 -9.36 -0.04
C LEU A 37 19.85 -9.28 -0.83
N PRO A 38 20.33 -8.10 -1.27
CA PRO A 38 21.61 -8.00 -1.98
C PRO A 38 22.78 -8.49 -1.13
N ARG A 39 22.84 -8.07 0.15
CA ARG A 39 23.87 -8.50 1.12
C ARG A 39 23.85 -10.01 1.37
N MET A 40 22.68 -10.64 1.27
CA MET A 40 22.56 -12.09 1.37
C MET A 40 23.01 -12.81 0.11
N ALA A 41 22.79 -12.21 -1.07
CA ALA A 41 23.22 -12.74 -2.36
C ALA A 41 24.75 -12.71 -2.52
N GLU A 42 25.42 -11.72 -1.91
CA GLU A 42 26.89 -11.65 -1.85
C GLU A 42 27.54 -12.84 -1.14
N LYS A 43 26.81 -13.54 -0.26
CA LYS A 43 27.31 -14.71 0.48
C LYS A 43 27.39 -16.00 -0.37
N GLY A 44 27.17 -15.89 -1.67
CA GLY A 44 27.20 -16.99 -2.62
C GLY A 44 25.82 -17.52 -2.98
N ALA A 45 25.81 -18.53 -3.86
CA ALA A 45 24.61 -19.04 -4.50
C ALA A 45 23.50 -19.42 -3.52
N TRP A 46 22.26 -19.25 -3.97
CA TRP A 46 21.08 -19.64 -3.22
C TRP A 46 20.91 -21.16 -3.28
N THR A 47 20.78 -21.77 -2.10
CA THR A 47 20.41 -23.19 -2.00
C THR A 47 18.93 -23.37 -2.38
N PRO A 48 18.48 -24.59 -2.73
CA PRO A 48 17.08 -24.85 -3.06
C PRO A 48 16.09 -24.43 -1.97
N GLY A 49 16.47 -24.60 -0.69
CA GLY A 49 15.65 -24.18 0.44
C GLY A 49 15.55 -22.66 0.58
N GLU A 50 16.60 -21.92 0.22
CA GLU A 50 16.58 -20.45 0.18
C GLU A 50 15.81 -19.94 -1.04
N ALA A 51 15.95 -20.59 -2.19
CA ALA A 51 15.16 -20.28 -3.38
C ALA A 51 13.66 -20.42 -3.13
N LYS A 52 13.23 -21.46 -2.39
CA LYS A 52 11.83 -21.62 -1.97
C LYS A 52 11.38 -20.47 -1.06
N ALA A 53 12.21 -20.06 -0.10
CA ALA A 53 11.90 -18.91 0.77
C ALA A 53 11.78 -17.61 -0.03
N LEU A 54 12.65 -17.38 -1.01
CA LEU A 54 12.59 -16.22 -1.91
C LEU A 54 11.33 -16.23 -2.77
N ALA A 55 10.90 -17.41 -3.25
CA ALA A 55 9.64 -17.53 -3.97
C ALA A 55 8.45 -17.16 -3.09
N THR A 56 8.43 -17.59 -1.83
CA THR A 56 7.41 -17.17 -0.85
C THR A 56 7.43 -15.66 -0.64
N LEU A 57 8.59 -15.05 -0.42
CA LEU A 57 8.72 -13.60 -0.26
C LEU A 57 8.20 -12.83 -1.47
N ARG A 58 8.56 -13.27 -2.68
CA ARG A 58 8.10 -12.65 -3.93
C ARG A 58 6.58 -12.71 -4.07
N GLU A 59 5.97 -13.85 -3.72
CA GLU A 59 4.52 -13.99 -3.79
C GLU A 59 3.82 -13.11 -2.76
N THR A 60 4.34 -13.03 -1.52
CA THR A 60 3.81 -12.11 -0.52
C THR A 60 3.92 -10.66 -0.97
N HIS A 61 5.06 -10.27 -1.56
CA HIS A 61 5.26 -8.91 -2.09
C HIS A 61 4.24 -8.56 -3.18
N ARG A 62 3.99 -9.47 -4.12
CA ARG A 62 2.94 -9.31 -5.14
C ARG A 62 1.56 -9.09 -4.52
N ILE A 63 1.19 -9.91 -3.54
CA ILE A 63 -0.11 -9.81 -2.85
C ILE A 63 -0.23 -8.48 -2.08
N VAL A 64 0.85 -8.01 -1.46
CA VAL A 64 0.86 -6.72 -0.76
C VAL A 64 0.76 -5.56 -1.75
N LEU A 65 1.47 -5.62 -2.87
CA LEU A 65 1.38 -4.60 -3.93
C LEU A 65 -0.06 -4.45 -4.43
N GLU A 66 -0.74 -5.57 -4.72
CA GLU A 66 -2.14 -5.54 -5.14
C GLU A 66 -3.07 -4.95 -4.06
N GLN A 67 -2.76 -5.13 -2.78
CA GLN A 67 -3.53 -4.48 -1.69
C GLN A 67 -3.29 -2.97 -1.68
N CYS A 68 -2.05 -2.53 -1.81
CA CYS A 68 -1.71 -1.11 -1.88
C CYS A 68 -2.40 -0.44 -3.09
N GLU A 69 -2.39 -1.08 -4.26
CA GLU A 69 -3.08 -0.57 -5.46
C GLU A 69 -4.58 -0.43 -5.26
N ARG A 70 -5.23 -1.43 -4.63
CA ARG A 70 -6.66 -1.38 -4.31
C ARG A 70 -6.98 -0.24 -3.34
N GLU A 71 -6.22 -0.10 -2.26
CA GLU A 71 -6.48 0.94 -1.26
C GLU A 71 -6.18 2.35 -1.79
N ALA A 72 -5.21 2.50 -2.69
CA ALA A 72 -4.98 3.75 -3.41
C ALA A 72 -6.16 4.11 -4.32
N ALA A 73 -6.68 3.15 -5.10
CA ALA A 73 -7.85 3.37 -5.95
C ALA A 73 -9.11 3.72 -5.13
N ASP A 74 -9.32 3.05 -3.98
CA ASP A 74 -10.42 3.35 -3.08
C ASP A 74 -10.31 4.76 -2.47
N LEU A 75 -9.10 5.20 -2.12
CA LEU A 75 -8.85 6.55 -1.62
C LEU A 75 -9.15 7.59 -2.70
N ASP A 76 -8.67 7.37 -3.93
CA ASP A 76 -8.93 8.27 -5.07
C ASP A 76 -10.44 8.40 -5.34
N ALA A 77 -11.17 7.28 -5.34
CA ALA A 77 -12.63 7.28 -5.51
C ALA A 77 -13.34 8.08 -4.42
N ARG A 78 -12.91 7.95 -3.16
CA ARG A 78 -13.45 8.73 -2.03
C ARG A 78 -13.14 10.22 -2.18
N MET A 79 -11.94 10.57 -2.61
CA MET A 79 -11.55 11.96 -2.84
C MET A 79 -12.38 12.62 -3.96
N VAL A 80 -12.64 11.88 -5.05
CA VAL A 80 -13.52 12.35 -6.13
C VAL A 80 -14.94 12.58 -5.61
N SER A 81 -15.49 11.64 -4.83
CA SER A 81 -16.82 11.79 -4.23
C SER A 81 -16.92 13.00 -3.30
N LEU A 82 -15.91 13.23 -2.45
CA LEU A 82 -15.87 14.40 -1.56
C LEU A 82 -15.84 15.72 -2.31
N ARG A 83 -15.09 15.79 -3.42
CA ARG A 83 -15.06 16.98 -4.29
C ARG A 83 -16.41 17.23 -4.95
N ALA A 84 -17.02 16.19 -5.53
CA ALA A 84 -18.32 16.30 -6.18
C ALA A 84 -19.43 16.75 -5.20
N HIS A 85 -19.44 16.23 -3.98
CA HIS A 85 -20.39 16.67 -2.95
C HIS A 85 -20.17 18.13 -2.54
N LYS A 86 -18.90 18.56 -2.43
CA LYS A 86 -18.58 19.97 -2.13
C LYS A 86 -19.07 20.91 -3.24
N ASP A 87 -18.85 20.55 -4.50
CA ASP A 87 -19.29 21.35 -5.64
C ASP A 87 -20.82 21.40 -5.73
N GLY A 88 -21.50 20.29 -5.42
CA GLY A 88 -22.96 20.26 -5.33
C GLY A 88 -23.53 21.17 -4.24
N TRP A 89 -22.91 21.20 -3.05
CA TRP A 89 -23.36 22.10 -1.97
C TRP A 89 -23.09 23.57 -2.28
N LEU A 90 -21.97 23.87 -2.94
CA LEU A 90 -21.68 25.23 -3.42
C LEU A 90 -22.68 25.70 -4.46
N ALA A 91 -23.11 24.83 -5.39
CA ALA A 91 -24.11 25.17 -6.37
C ALA A 91 -25.45 25.55 -5.71
N TYR A 92 -25.91 24.79 -4.72
CA TYR A 92 -27.13 25.11 -3.98
C TYR A 92 -27.00 26.38 -3.12
N ALA A 93 -25.84 26.62 -2.50
CA ALA A 93 -25.63 27.85 -1.71
C ALA A 93 -25.59 29.12 -2.58
N MET A 94 -25.05 29.04 -3.79
CA MET A 94 -25.03 30.17 -4.73
C MET A 94 -26.39 30.44 -5.37
N GLU A 95 -27.23 29.42 -5.54
CA GLU A 95 -28.59 29.57 -6.06
C GLU A 95 -29.49 30.31 -5.04
N ASP A 96 -29.30 30.04 -3.74
CA ASP A 96 -30.02 30.70 -2.63
C ASP A 96 -29.64 32.18 -2.46
N GLU A 97 -28.37 32.55 -2.66
CA GLU A 97 -27.93 33.97 -2.68
C GLU A 97 -28.52 34.74 -3.88
N ASN A 98 -28.60 34.10 -5.05
CA ASN A 98 -29.10 34.74 -6.28
C ASN A 98 -30.63 34.95 -6.25
N ASP A 99 -31.38 34.05 -5.61
CA ASP A 99 -32.83 34.21 -5.41
C ASP A 99 -33.16 35.27 -4.36
N MET A 100 -32.31 35.47 -3.34
CA MET A 100 -32.47 36.57 -2.38
C MET A 100 -32.22 37.97 -2.98
N GLU A 101 -31.25 38.12 -3.89
CA GLU A 101 -30.99 39.40 -4.59
C GLU A 101 -32.07 39.76 -5.62
N ARG A 102 -32.78 38.78 -6.19
CA ARG A 102 -33.85 39.01 -7.17
C ARG A 102 -35.17 39.50 -6.56
N HIS A 103 -35.31 39.41 -5.25
CA HIS A 103 -36.51 39.78 -4.50
C HIS A 103 -36.32 40.96 -3.53
N ALA A 104 -35.17 41.67 -3.58
CA ALA A 104 -34.90 42.91 -2.88
C ALA A 104 -35.12 44.14 -3.78
#